data_AF-U6FEN1-F1
#
_entry.id   AF-U6FEN1-F1
#
_cell.length_a   1.000
_cell.length_b   1.000
_cell.length_c   1.000
_cell.angle_alpha   90.00
_cell.angle_beta   90.00
_cell.angle_gamma   90.00
#
_symmetry.space_group_name_H-M   'P 1'
#
loop_
_entity.id
_entity.type
_entity.pdbx_description
1 polymer ?
#
loop_
_entity_poly.entity_id
_entity_poly.type
_entity_poly.pdbx_seq_one_letter_code
_entity_poly.pdbx_strand_id
1 'polypeptide(L)'
;MLKPAPVTTYTNVQTKLAGPHDFPIYRNISKDGGINAFTSTKDFRNGLLQSLKSAQTKQGRFYQLTVNGRQIGWVNEKFFLRSKLLAAKHVSLTRNPYYSFPVRDAISYIADKHGTLIDPKKVSASQNFVNSTTPGKFTIKLKYHHLKTTINVHVRPNLNEGITVANRTAIAGPSLVKTFSGSSKSSSPNWNPENNYQPETKINRYYDNKHNLMITQFYQPRFYSLTPQPTPLNQIGVIPQGISLKQNQLTVSYFSEPNIEWGHLVTYNLNHLSDPLKSQNLLTMKWREFKNTSRNIAISPYMKLGHGQSIGMTKKYIYVLASSNKEANPDKSEEFFQISRKNYQINHLWTIKVSNDCSFGNSALGLALRLTTLLKDSIMLVE
;
A
#
# COMPACT_ATOMS: atom_id res chain seq x y z
N MET A 1 41.21 -21.38 -1.81
CA MET A 1 39.83 -21.62 -1.32
C MET A 1 39.14 -20.30 -1.04
N LEU A 2 37.91 -20.09 -1.55
CA LEU A 2 37.09 -18.93 -1.21
C LEU A 2 36.63 -19.03 0.25
N LYS A 3 37.01 -18.05 1.09
CA LYS A 3 36.61 -18.03 2.51
C LYS A 3 35.18 -17.48 2.63
N PRO A 4 34.27 -18.13 3.38
CA PRO A 4 32.92 -17.61 3.58
C PRO A 4 32.97 -16.25 4.31
N ALA A 5 32.07 -15.34 3.94
CA ALA A 5 31.92 -14.08 4.67
C ALA A 5 31.19 -14.32 6.01
N PRO A 6 31.59 -13.63 7.10
CA PRO A 6 30.82 -13.63 8.34
C PRO A 6 29.41 -13.08 8.10
N VAL A 7 28.40 -13.80 8.58
CA VAL A 7 26.99 -13.44 8.42
C VAL A 7 26.45 -12.90 9.73
N THR A 8 25.83 -11.71 9.67
CA THR A 8 25.04 -11.13 10.75
C THR A 8 23.57 -11.49 10.52
N THR A 9 22.95 -12.12 11.52
CA THR A 9 21.51 -12.40 11.54
C THR A 9 20.78 -11.36 12.39
N TYR A 10 19.69 -10.81 11.87
CA TYR A 10 18.84 -9.85 12.56
C TYR A 10 17.70 -10.58 13.28
N THR A 11 17.32 -10.08 14.44
CA THR A 11 16.11 -10.53 15.18
C THR A 11 14.84 -10.03 14.50
N ASN A 12 14.87 -8.80 13.98
CA ASN A 12 13.75 -8.18 13.28
C ASN A 12 13.96 -8.21 11.77
N VAL A 13 12.91 -8.56 11.03
CA VAL A 13 12.93 -8.51 9.56
C VAL A 13 13.23 -7.10 9.07
N GLN A 14 14.15 -7.01 8.12
CA GLN A 14 14.53 -5.77 7.45
C GLN A 14 13.71 -5.69 6.16
N THR A 15 12.56 -5.01 6.19
CA THR A 15 11.82 -4.70 4.95
C THR A 15 12.56 -3.61 4.19
N LYS A 16 12.73 -3.80 2.88
CA LYS A 16 13.57 -2.97 2.02
C LYS A 16 12.75 -2.35 0.89
N LEU A 17 13.25 -1.23 0.35
CA LEU A 17 12.74 -0.64 -0.89
C LEU A 17 13.85 -0.63 -1.94
N ALA A 18 13.53 -0.94 -3.19
CA ALA A 18 14.52 -0.93 -4.27
C ALA A 18 14.89 0.50 -4.71
N GLY A 19 16.19 0.75 -4.88
CA GLY A 19 16.75 1.93 -5.54
C GLY A 19 16.77 1.75 -7.06
N PRO A 20 17.00 2.81 -7.86
CA PRO A 20 16.71 2.83 -9.31
C PRO A 20 17.57 1.92 -10.18
N HIS A 21 18.66 1.38 -9.65
CA HIS A 21 19.61 0.56 -10.41
C HIS A 21 19.42 -0.94 -10.14
N ASP A 22 19.80 -1.74 -11.11
CA ASP A 22 19.73 -3.19 -11.04
C ASP A 22 21.09 -3.78 -10.68
N PHE A 23 21.06 -4.89 -9.94
CA PHE A 23 22.25 -5.56 -9.44
C PHE A 23 22.15 -7.07 -9.68
N PRO A 24 23.28 -7.79 -9.79
CA PRO A 24 23.25 -9.24 -9.82
C PRO A 24 22.78 -9.82 -8.49
N ILE A 25 22.10 -10.95 -8.56
CA ILE A 25 21.77 -11.79 -7.40
C ILE A 25 22.65 -13.03 -7.48
N TYR A 26 23.33 -13.28 -6.37
CA TYR A 26 24.33 -14.33 -6.21
C TYR A 26 23.76 -15.49 -5.42
N ARG A 27 24.19 -16.71 -5.74
CA ARG A 27 23.80 -17.89 -4.95
C ARG A 27 24.41 -17.85 -3.56
N ASN A 28 25.67 -17.44 -3.48
CA ASN A 28 26.48 -17.41 -2.27
C ASN A 28 27.31 -16.13 -2.18
N ILE A 29 28.00 -15.98 -1.05
CA ILE A 29 28.90 -14.85 -0.75
C ILE A 29 30.18 -15.36 -0.08
N SER A 30 31.30 -14.73 -0.40
CA SER A 30 32.61 -14.92 0.25
C SER A 30 33.09 -13.60 0.83
N LYS A 31 34.20 -13.63 1.57
CA LYS A 31 34.87 -12.41 2.05
C LYS A 31 35.21 -11.43 0.92
N ASP A 32 35.41 -11.93 -0.31
CA ASP A 32 35.77 -11.09 -1.46
C ASP A 32 34.54 -10.53 -2.19
N GLY A 33 33.36 -11.15 -2.09
CA GLY A 33 32.14 -10.67 -2.74
C GLY A 33 31.13 -11.78 -3.08
N GLY A 34 30.20 -11.46 -3.98
CA GLY A 34 29.19 -12.40 -4.47
C GLY A 34 29.77 -13.52 -5.32
N ILE A 35 29.22 -14.73 -5.19
CA ILE A 35 29.65 -15.93 -5.93
C ILE A 35 28.47 -16.48 -6.75
N ASN A 36 28.75 -16.83 -8.01
CA ASN A 36 27.80 -17.46 -8.94
C ASN A 36 26.54 -16.60 -9.11
N ALA A 37 26.69 -15.43 -9.73
CA ALA A 37 25.56 -14.63 -10.20
C ALA A 37 24.70 -15.47 -11.14
N PHE A 38 23.38 -15.47 -10.93
CA PHE A 38 22.48 -16.33 -11.71
C PHE A 38 21.21 -15.62 -12.20
N THR A 39 20.95 -14.41 -11.69
CA THR A 39 19.86 -13.54 -12.15
C THR A 39 20.17 -12.08 -11.80
N SER A 40 19.27 -11.16 -12.15
CA SER A 40 19.30 -9.75 -11.80
C SER A 40 18.10 -9.35 -10.94
N THR A 41 18.25 -8.28 -10.15
CA THR A 41 17.18 -7.68 -9.34
C THR A 41 16.09 -7.00 -10.15
N LYS A 42 16.31 -6.76 -11.46
CA LYS A 42 15.33 -6.09 -12.35
C LYS A 42 13.93 -6.72 -12.30
N ASP A 43 13.89 -8.03 -12.05
CA ASP A 43 12.67 -8.84 -12.06
C ASP A 43 11.88 -8.77 -10.74
N PHE A 44 12.46 -8.17 -9.71
CA PHE A 44 11.97 -8.26 -8.33
C PHE A 44 11.77 -6.91 -7.65
N ARG A 45 12.29 -5.83 -8.24
CA ARG A 45 12.27 -4.44 -7.73
C ARG A 45 10.99 -4.01 -7.02
N ASN A 46 9.84 -4.38 -7.58
CA ASN A 46 8.55 -3.87 -7.13
C ASN A 46 7.87 -4.75 -6.07
N GLY A 47 8.42 -5.93 -5.76
CA GLY A 47 7.82 -6.85 -4.80
C GLY A 47 8.08 -6.47 -3.33
N LEU A 48 7.61 -7.30 -2.42
CA LEU A 48 7.93 -7.22 -1.00
C LEU A 48 9.36 -7.72 -0.81
N LEU A 49 10.30 -6.81 -0.58
CA LEU A 49 11.71 -7.11 -0.38
C LEU A 49 12.02 -7.20 1.11
N GLN A 50 12.58 -8.32 1.55
CA GLN A 50 12.90 -8.56 2.95
C GLN A 50 14.25 -9.23 3.12
N SER A 51 14.84 -9.05 4.30
CA SER A 51 16.06 -9.75 4.69
C SER A 51 16.14 -9.96 6.21
N LEU A 52 16.71 -11.10 6.61
CA LEU A 52 17.11 -11.37 7.99
C LEU A 52 18.62 -11.51 8.15
N LYS A 53 19.38 -11.49 7.05
CA LYS A 53 20.83 -11.73 7.08
C LYS A 53 21.58 -10.74 6.22
N SER A 54 22.70 -10.27 6.73
CA SER A 54 23.67 -9.48 5.96
C SER A 54 25.07 -10.03 6.12
N ALA A 55 25.96 -9.66 5.22
CA ALA A 55 27.37 -9.96 5.34
C ALA A 55 28.21 -8.81 4.78
N GLN A 56 29.31 -8.51 5.46
CA GLN A 56 30.30 -7.55 4.99
C GLN A 56 31.37 -8.26 4.17
N THR A 57 31.64 -7.75 2.98
CA THR A 57 32.68 -8.26 2.06
C THR A 57 33.60 -7.12 1.62
N LYS A 58 34.69 -7.43 0.91
CA LYS A 58 35.54 -6.42 0.26
C LYS A 58 34.79 -5.60 -0.79
N GLN A 59 33.79 -6.18 -1.46
CA GLN A 59 32.91 -5.49 -2.43
C GLN A 59 31.74 -4.73 -1.77
N GLY A 60 31.74 -4.63 -0.45
CA GLY A 60 30.70 -3.96 0.33
C GLY A 60 29.74 -4.94 1.02
N ARG A 61 28.63 -4.40 1.50
CA ARG A 61 27.63 -5.16 2.24
C ARG A 61 26.66 -5.86 1.29
N PHE A 62 26.33 -7.11 1.61
CA PHE A 62 25.31 -7.90 0.93
C PHE A 62 24.19 -8.27 1.90
N TYR A 63 22.98 -8.41 1.37
CA TYR A 63 21.80 -8.88 2.09
C TYR A 63 21.27 -10.16 1.45
N GLN A 64 20.88 -11.13 2.28
CA GLN A 64 20.16 -12.30 1.81
C GLN A 64 18.72 -11.86 1.50
N LEU A 65 18.38 -11.80 0.23
CA LEU A 65 17.15 -11.25 -0.29
C LEU A 65 16.06 -12.31 -0.33
N THR A 66 14.91 -11.96 0.24
CA THR A 66 13.63 -12.64 0.07
C THR A 66 12.69 -11.71 -0.68
N VAL A 67 11.98 -12.24 -1.67
CA VAL A 67 11.00 -11.50 -2.48
C VAL A 67 9.67 -12.21 -2.38
N ASN A 68 8.62 -11.48 -1.99
CA ASN A 68 7.26 -12.01 -1.84
C ASN A 68 7.22 -13.31 -1.03
N GLY A 69 8.08 -13.42 -0.01
CA GLY A 69 8.20 -14.58 0.89
C GLY A 69 9.19 -15.65 0.47
N ARG A 70 9.71 -15.65 -0.76
CA ARG A 70 10.70 -16.63 -1.22
C ARG A 70 12.13 -16.09 -1.12
N GLN A 71 13.01 -16.81 -0.42
CA GLN A 71 14.45 -16.50 -0.43
C GLN A 71 15.03 -16.76 -1.82
N ILE A 72 15.70 -15.76 -2.41
CA ILE A 72 16.24 -15.87 -3.77
C ILE A 72 17.75 -15.77 -3.88
N GLY A 73 18.47 -15.30 -2.87
CA GLY A 73 19.94 -15.26 -2.90
C GLY A 73 20.51 -14.02 -2.22
N TRP A 74 21.73 -13.63 -2.57
CA TRP A 74 22.41 -12.48 -1.99
C TRP A 74 22.50 -11.33 -2.99
N VAL A 75 22.23 -10.11 -2.53
CA VAL A 75 22.30 -8.89 -3.33
C VAL A 75 23.14 -7.83 -2.63
N ASN A 76 23.88 -7.04 -3.42
CA ASN A 76 24.63 -5.91 -2.88
C ASN A 76 23.66 -4.84 -2.31
N GLU A 77 24.00 -4.26 -1.17
CA GLU A 77 23.20 -3.23 -0.49
C GLU A 77 22.85 -2.03 -1.40
N LYS A 78 23.70 -1.72 -2.38
CA LYS A 78 23.48 -0.64 -3.36
C LYS A 78 22.20 -0.82 -4.21
N PHE A 79 21.62 -2.03 -4.22
CA PHE A 79 20.30 -2.27 -4.82
C PHE A 79 19.18 -1.51 -4.10
N PHE A 80 19.30 -1.27 -2.79
CA PHE A 80 18.22 -0.66 -2.03
C PHE A 80 18.25 0.86 -2.11
N LEU A 81 17.08 1.48 -1.98
CA LEU A 81 16.95 2.91 -1.80
C LEU A 81 17.41 3.26 -0.39
N ARG A 82 18.47 4.04 -0.24
CA ARG A 82 19.10 4.36 1.04
C ARG A 82 19.02 5.83 1.36
N SER A 83 18.93 6.16 2.64
CA SER A 83 18.98 7.53 3.15
C SER A 83 17.96 8.45 2.47
N LYS A 84 16.69 8.03 2.47
CA LYS A 84 15.59 8.80 1.87
C LYS A 84 14.44 8.96 2.85
N LEU A 85 13.92 10.17 2.93
CA LEU A 85 12.71 10.54 3.64
C LEU A 85 11.85 11.32 2.63
N LEU A 86 10.77 10.70 2.13
CA LEU A 86 9.87 11.33 1.17
C LEU A 86 8.47 11.50 1.75
N ALA A 87 7.87 12.64 1.46
CA ALA A 87 6.53 13.03 1.87
C ALA A 87 5.87 13.83 0.74
N ALA A 88 4.55 13.99 0.83
CA ALA A 88 3.77 14.84 -0.06
C ALA A 88 4.32 16.28 -0.01
N LYS A 89 4.68 16.84 -1.18
CA LYS A 89 5.19 18.22 -1.24
C LYS A 89 4.08 19.25 -1.08
N HIS A 90 2.88 18.90 -1.54
CA HIS A 90 1.71 19.77 -1.53
C HIS A 90 0.59 19.13 -0.74
N VAL A 91 0.30 19.71 0.42
CA VAL A 91 -0.83 19.33 1.26
C VAL A 91 -1.80 20.49 1.29
N SER A 92 -3.07 20.27 0.95
CA SER A 92 -4.10 21.32 1.00
C SER A 92 -5.31 20.87 1.80
N LEU A 93 -5.58 21.58 2.89
CA LEU A 93 -6.64 21.25 3.84
C LEU A 93 -7.84 22.17 3.63
N THR A 94 -9.05 21.60 3.61
CA THR A 94 -10.30 22.36 3.81
C THR A 94 -10.25 23.06 5.17
N ARG A 95 -10.82 24.27 5.26
CA ARG A 95 -11.04 24.87 6.57
C ARG A 95 -12.10 24.08 7.34
N ASN A 96 -11.72 23.49 8.48
CA ASN A 96 -12.63 22.71 9.30
C ASN A 96 -12.23 22.76 10.79
N PRO A 97 -13.07 23.33 11.67
CA PRO A 97 -12.80 23.41 13.10
C PRO A 97 -12.66 22.07 13.82
N TYR A 98 -13.21 21.00 13.25
CA TYR A 98 -13.27 19.68 13.88
C TYR A 98 -12.13 18.76 13.45
N TYR A 99 -11.18 19.25 12.63
CA TYR A 99 -10.11 18.42 12.09
C TYR A 99 -8.72 19.03 12.28
N SER A 100 -7.83 18.23 12.85
CA SER A 100 -6.40 18.52 12.95
C SER A 100 -5.61 17.49 12.15
N PHE A 101 -4.97 17.94 11.08
CA PHE A 101 -4.25 17.08 10.15
C PHE A 101 -3.01 16.45 10.80
N PRO A 102 -2.91 15.12 10.92
CA PRO A 102 -1.71 14.44 11.40
C PRO A 102 -0.59 14.54 10.36
N VAL A 103 0.47 15.30 10.63
CA VAL A 103 1.45 15.63 9.58
C VAL A 103 2.23 14.44 9.03
N ARG A 104 2.25 13.32 9.76
CA ARG A 104 2.93 12.09 9.36
C ARG A 104 2.15 11.32 8.30
N ASP A 105 0.86 11.60 8.13
CA ASP A 105 0.02 10.96 7.12
C ASP A 105 0.46 11.38 5.70
N ALA A 106 1.15 12.52 5.57
CA ALA A 106 1.80 12.93 4.33
C ALA A 106 3.07 12.13 3.96
N ILE A 107 3.61 11.29 4.85
CA ILE A 107 4.85 10.54 4.59
C ILE A 107 4.56 9.43 3.58
N SER A 108 5.30 9.42 2.47
CA SER A 108 5.24 8.33 1.51
C SER A 108 6.04 7.13 1.99
N TYR A 109 7.29 7.37 2.43
CA TYR A 109 8.16 6.36 3.03
C TYR A 109 9.46 6.96 3.57
N ILE A 110 10.11 6.18 4.45
CA ILE A 110 11.47 6.45 4.95
C ILE A 110 12.32 5.20 4.76
N ALA A 111 13.54 5.34 4.26
CA ALA A 111 14.54 4.31 4.20
C ALA A 111 15.85 4.78 4.86
N ASP A 112 16.39 3.99 5.78
CA ASP A 112 17.62 4.31 6.51
C ASP A 112 18.88 4.19 5.62
N LYS A 113 20.06 4.36 6.22
CA LYS A 113 21.35 4.26 5.52
C LYS A 113 21.63 2.90 4.87
N HIS A 114 20.91 1.86 5.29
CA HIS A 114 21.00 0.49 4.77
C HIS A 114 19.80 0.10 3.90
N GLY A 115 18.89 1.05 3.65
CA GLY A 115 17.69 0.87 2.85
C GLY A 115 16.58 0.08 3.54
N THR A 116 16.64 -0.03 4.87
CA THR A 116 15.55 -0.59 5.67
C THR A 116 14.44 0.45 5.82
N LEU A 117 13.20 0.04 5.54
CA LEU A 117 12.02 0.87 5.74
C LEU A 117 11.80 1.15 7.23
N ILE A 118 11.44 2.39 7.54
CA ILE A 118 11.22 2.85 8.92
C ILE A 118 9.76 3.22 9.10
N ASP A 119 9.20 2.84 10.24
CA ASP A 119 7.85 3.23 10.65
C ASP A 119 7.73 4.77 10.69
N PRO A 120 6.78 5.37 9.96
CA PRO A 120 6.52 6.80 9.98
C PRO A 120 6.30 7.40 11.37
N LYS A 121 5.82 6.61 12.34
CA LYS A 121 5.70 7.04 13.75
C LYS A 121 7.04 7.43 14.38
N LYS A 122 8.16 6.90 13.88
CA LYS A 122 9.53 7.22 14.35
C LYS A 122 10.08 8.53 13.78
N VAL A 123 9.37 9.18 12.85
CA VAL A 123 9.77 10.47 12.29
C VAL A 123 9.39 11.58 13.26
N SER A 124 10.36 12.45 13.59
CA SER A 124 10.10 13.68 14.33
C SER A 124 9.55 14.76 13.40
N ALA A 125 8.64 15.58 13.90
CA ALA A 125 8.04 16.68 13.16
C ALA A 125 8.16 17.98 13.97
N SER A 126 8.35 19.13 13.32
CA SER A 126 8.35 20.43 14.00
C SER A 126 7.01 20.75 14.66
N GLN A 127 5.92 20.19 14.13
CA GLN A 127 4.58 20.19 14.73
C GLN A 127 3.94 18.86 14.39
N ASN A 128 3.25 18.22 15.33
CA ASN A 128 2.63 16.91 15.11
C ASN A 128 1.30 17.01 14.33
N PHE A 129 0.65 18.17 14.40
CA PHE A 129 -0.64 18.42 13.77
C PHE A 129 -0.68 19.83 13.18
N VAL A 130 -1.50 20.03 12.15
CA VAL A 130 -1.92 21.35 11.67
C VAL A 130 -3.42 21.48 11.89
N ASN A 131 -3.84 22.45 12.70
CA ASN A 131 -5.24 22.72 12.94
C ASN A 131 -5.87 23.33 11.68
N SER A 132 -6.98 22.76 11.21
CA SER A 132 -7.66 23.21 10.00
C SER A 132 -8.66 24.35 10.23
N THR A 133 -8.81 24.86 11.46
CA THR A 133 -9.61 26.07 11.76
C THR A 133 -9.01 27.34 11.17
N THR A 134 -7.68 27.46 11.25
CA THR A 134 -6.97 28.70 10.94
C THR A 134 -6.39 28.63 9.53
N PRO A 135 -6.89 29.45 8.59
CA PRO A 135 -6.37 29.44 7.24
C PRO A 135 -4.94 29.98 7.20
N GLY A 136 -4.14 29.49 6.26
CA GLY A 136 -2.74 29.88 6.15
C GLY A 136 -1.84 28.82 5.55
N LYS A 137 -0.56 29.17 5.44
CA LYS A 137 0.50 28.28 4.96
C LYS A 137 1.41 27.91 6.13
N PHE A 138 1.63 26.61 6.30
CA PHE A 138 2.43 26.04 7.37
C PHE A 138 3.54 25.20 6.77
N THR A 139 4.78 25.45 7.20
CA THR A 139 5.95 24.70 6.76
C THR A 139 6.36 23.74 7.86
N ILE A 140 6.14 22.44 7.64
CA ILE A 140 6.45 21.41 8.65
C ILE A 140 7.77 20.73 8.27
N LYS A 141 8.72 20.72 9.20
CA LYS A 141 10.00 20.03 9.05
C LYS A 141 9.87 18.62 9.61
N LEU A 142 10.14 17.62 8.77
CA LEU A 142 10.20 16.21 9.16
C LEU A 142 11.66 15.77 9.24
N LYS A 143 12.01 15.02 10.29
CA LYS A 143 13.39 14.55 10.52
C LYS A 143 13.43 13.13 11.05
N TYR A 144 14.34 12.35 10.51
CA TYR A 144 14.74 11.03 11.02
C TYR A 144 16.27 10.92 10.97
N HIS A 145 16.93 10.95 12.13
CA HIS A 145 18.38 11.11 12.24
C HIS A 145 18.90 12.32 11.42
N HIS A 146 19.72 12.07 10.40
CA HIS A 146 20.28 13.08 9.49
C HIS A 146 19.35 13.41 8.31
N LEU A 147 18.34 12.58 8.05
CA LEU A 147 17.39 12.79 6.97
C LEU A 147 16.41 13.89 7.35
N LYS A 148 16.18 14.82 6.43
CA LYS A 148 15.26 15.94 6.60
C LYS A 148 14.44 16.12 5.34
N THR A 149 13.18 16.47 5.49
CA THR A 149 12.33 16.97 4.41
C THR A 149 11.34 17.99 4.97
N THR A 150 10.64 18.67 4.08
CA THR A 150 9.63 19.66 4.43
C THR A 150 8.35 19.36 3.67
N ILE A 151 7.22 19.51 4.35
CA ILE A 151 5.90 19.53 3.72
C ILE A 151 5.32 20.94 3.85
N ASN A 152 4.67 21.40 2.77
CA ASN A 152 3.96 22.67 2.76
C ASN A 152 2.47 22.39 2.86
N VAL A 153 1.89 22.78 3.98
CA VAL A 153 0.47 22.60 4.30
C VAL A 153 -0.24 23.93 4.07
N HIS A 154 -1.26 23.94 3.21
CA HIS A 154 -2.10 25.11 2.96
C HIS A 154 -3.52 24.83 3.44
N VAL A 155 -3.91 25.48 4.54
CA VAL A 155 -5.30 25.50 4.99
C VAL A 155 -6.03 26.57 4.19
N ARG A 156 -6.99 26.16 3.38
CA ARG A 156 -7.76 27.04 2.49
C ARG A 156 -8.66 27.97 3.32
N PRO A 157 -8.97 29.20 2.85
CA PRO A 157 -9.71 30.19 3.65
C PRO A 157 -11.21 29.97 3.74
N ASN A 158 -11.79 29.26 2.76
CA ASN A 158 -13.24 29.10 2.63
C ASN A 158 -13.80 28.14 3.71
N LEU A 159 -14.57 28.67 4.65
CA LEU A 159 -15.23 27.90 5.70
C LEU A 159 -16.44 27.08 5.19
N ASN A 160 -17.01 27.52 4.06
CA ASN A 160 -18.17 26.91 3.42
C ASN A 160 -17.76 25.86 2.38
N GLU A 161 -16.47 25.57 2.24
CA GLU A 161 -15.98 24.51 1.38
C GLU A 161 -16.42 23.15 1.92
N GLY A 162 -17.34 22.51 1.20
CA GLY A 162 -18.01 21.28 1.61
C GLY A 162 -19.39 21.19 0.94
N ILE A 163 -20.08 20.07 1.12
CA ILE A 163 -21.45 19.93 0.63
C ILE A 163 -22.37 20.67 1.62
N THR A 164 -22.94 21.80 1.19
CA THR A 164 -23.88 22.62 1.99
C THR A 164 -25.25 21.96 2.11
N VAL A 165 -25.81 21.47 1.01
CA VAL A 165 -27.08 20.71 1.00
C VAL A 165 -26.98 19.66 -0.11
N ALA A 166 -27.28 18.40 0.21
CA ALA A 166 -27.41 17.38 -0.81
C ALA A 166 -28.65 17.69 -1.67
N ASN A 167 -28.44 18.18 -2.90
CA ASN A 167 -29.52 18.46 -3.86
C ASN A 167 -30.06 17.19 -4.56
N ARG A 168 -29.65 16.01 -4.09
CA ARG A 168 -30.07 14.71 -4.61
C ARG A 168 -30.64 13.87 -3.47
N THR A 169 -31.88 13.43 -3.64
CA THR A 169 -32.45 12.37 -2.81
C THR A 169 -31.63 11.12 -3.00
N ALA A 170 -31.24 10.47 -1.90
CA ALA A 170 -30.56 9.18 -1.98
C ALA A 170 -31.45 8.21 -2.77
N ILE A 171 -30.92 7.68 -3.86
CA ILE A 171 -31.59 6.61 -4.59
C ILE A 171 -31.33 5.34 -3.78
N ALA A 172 -32.35 4.51 -3.60
CA ALA A 172 -32.18 3.21 -2.98
C ALA A 172 -31.05 2.47 -3.71
N GLY A 173 -30.03 2.07 -2.96
CA GLY A 173 -28.98 1.20 -3.49
C GLY A 173 -29.60 -0.12 -3.97
N PRO A 174 -28.87 -0.91 -4.77
CA PRO A 174 -29.29 -2.27 -5.08
C PRO A 174 -29.63 -3.01 -3.78
N SER A 175 -30.70 -3.82 -3.83
CA SER A 175 -31.09 -4.65 -2.69
C SER A 175 -29.86 -5.39 -2.17
N LEU A 176 -29.63 -5.32 -0.85
CA LEU A 176 -28.59 -6.10 -0.19
C LEU A 176 -28.83 -7.57 -0.55
N VAL A 177 -28.04 -8.08 -1.49
CA VAL A 177 -27.87 -9.52 -1.64
C VAL A 177 -27.33 -10.01 -0.31
N LYS A 178 -27.79 -11.17 0.17
CA LYS A 178 -27.16 -11.84 1.32
C LYS A 178 -25.67 -11.99 0.97
N THR A 179 -24.86 -11.06 1.46
CA THR A 179 -23.41 -11.14 1.36
C THR A 179 -22.99 -12.39 2.10
N PHE A 180 -21.83 -12.93 1.76
CA PHE A 180 -21.24 -14.06 2.48
C PHE A 180 -21.34 -13.80 3.99
N SER A 181 -22.23 -14.51 4.69
CA SER A 181 -22.36 -14.47 6.14
C SER A 181 -21.27 -15.37 6.70
N GLY A 182 -20.04 -14.90 6.61
CA GLY A 182 -18.86 -15.66 6.95
C GLY A 182 -17.70 -14.72 7.24
N SER A 183 -16.85 -15.10 8.19
CA SER A 183 -15.53 -14.48 8.32
C SER A 183 -14.74 -14.72 7.03
N SER A 184 -13.69 -13.93 6.77
CA SER A 184 -12.77 -14.21 5.66
C SER A 184 -12.36 -15.70 5.66
N LYS A 185 -12.23 -16.31 6.84
CA LYS A 185 -11.88 -17.73 7.05
C LYS A 185 -12.92 -18.69 6.47
N SER A 186 -14.21 -18.39 6.55
CA SER A 186 -15.26 -19.26 6.00
C SER A 186 -15.64 -18.95 4.54
N SER A 187 -14.97 -17.98 3.91
CA SER A 187 -15.18 -17.67 2.48
C SER A 187 -14.42 -18.60 1.52
N SER A 188 -13.42 -19.35 2.02
CA SER A 188 -12.69 -20.37 1.27
C SER A 188 -13.14 -21.76 1.72
N PRO A 189 -13.55 -22.65 0.79
CA PRO A 189 -13.78 -24.06 1.09
C PRO A 189 -12.54 -24.80 1.59
N ASN A 190 -11.35 -24.24 1.34
CA ASN A 190 -10.06 -24.84 1.69
C ASN A 190 -9.46 -24.27 2.98
N TRP A 191 -10.24 -23.51 3.75
CA TRP A 191 -9.86 -23.15 5.11
C TRP A 191 -10.37 -24.22 6.09
N ASN A 192 -9.48 -24.70 6.97
CA ASN A 192 -9.90 -25.42 8.16
C ASN A 192 -8.96 -25.11 9.35
N PRO A 193 -9.38 -25.35 10.61
CA PRO A 193 -8.58 -25.05 11.80
C PRO A 193 -7.24 -25.79 11.87
N GLU A 194 -7.17 -27.01 11.31
CA GLU A 194 -6.00 -27.90 11.38
C GLU A 194 -4.91 -27.50 10.39
N ASN A 195 -5.30 -27.11 9.17
CA ASN A 195 -4.42 -26.87 8.02
C ASN A 195 -4.33 -25.39 7.64
N ASN A 196 -5.06 -24.50 8.33
CA ASN A 196 -5.22 -23.09 7.97
C ASN A 196 -5.73 -22.91 6.52
N TYR A 197 -5.58 -21.72 5.92
CA TYR A 197 -5.89 -21.52 4.50
C TYR A 197 -4.98 -22.33 3.59
N GLN A 198 -5.57 -23.19 2.78
CA GLN A 198 -4.91 -23.82 1.63
C GLN A 198 -5.23 -23.08 0.32
N PRO A 199 -4.33 -23.10 -0.68
CA PRO A 199 -4.58 -22.50 -1.98
C PRO A 199 -5.84 -23.05 -2.65
N GLU A 200 -6.56 -22.20 -3.35
CA GLU A 200 -7.69 -22.61 -4.19
C GLU A 200 -7.22 -23.49 -5.34
N THR A 201 -7.97 -24.56 -5.62
CA THR A 201 -7.63 -25.58 -6.63
C THR A 201 -8.53 -25.52 -7.87
N LYS A 202 -9.59 -24.71 -7.82
CA LYS A 202 -10.59 -24.56 -8.89
C LYS A 202 -10.97 -23.10 -9.04
N ILE A 203 -11.44 -22.74 -10.23
CA ILE A 203 -12.00 -21.42 -10.53
C ILE A 203 -13.48 -21.44 -10.15
N ASN A 204 -13.92 -20.47 -9.34
CA ASN A 204 -15.34 -20.33 -9.01
C ASN A 204 -16.13 -19.80 -10.20
N ARG A 205 -17.36 -20.30 -10.34
CA ARG A 205 -18.33 -19.89 -11.35
C ARG A 205 -19.66 -19.65 -10.66
N TYR A 206 -20.23 -18.47 -10.86
CA TYR A 206 -21.52 -18.08 -10.29
C TYR A 206 -22.43 -17.67 -11.44
N TYR A 207 -23.64 -18.20 -11.44
CA TYR A 207 -24.70 -17.80 -12.36
C TYR A 207 -25.72 -16.97 -11.60
N ASP A 208 -26.13 -15.84 -12.16
CA ASP A 208 -27.30 -15.14 -11.65
C ASP A 208 -28.60 -15.78 -12.15
N ASN A 209 -29.75 -15.28 -11.69
CA ASN A 209 -31.08 -15.78 -12.08
C ASN A 209 -31.40 -15.59 -13.58
N LYS A 210 -30.55 -14.83 -14.30
CA LYS A 210 -30.66 -14.57 -15.75
C LYS A 210 -29.60 -15.35 -16.55
N HIS A 211 -28.90 -16.29 -15.93
CA HIS A 211 -27.82 -17.09 -16.52
C HIS A 211 -26.58 -16.29 -16.95
N ASN A 212 -26.36 -15.09 -16.40
CA ASN A 212 -25.09 -14.39 -16.58
C ASN A 212 -24.01 -15.07 -15.74
N LEU A 213 -22.84 -15.29 -16.32
CA LEU A 213 -21.72 -15.99 -15.68
C LEU A 213 -20.70 -14.99 -15.10
N MET A 214 -20.44 -15.10 -13.80
CA MET A 214 -19.28 -14.52 -13.14
C MET A 214 -18.24 -15.61 -12.86
N ILE A 215 -16.98 -15.37 -13.23
CA ILE A 215 -15.88 -16.30 -13.01
C ILE A 215 -14.79 -15.66 -12.14
N THR A 216 -14.07 -16.49 -11.35
CA THR A 216 -12.86 -16.01 -10.68
C THR A 216 -11.78 -15.69 -11.71
N GLN A 217 -11.39 -14.42 -11.79
CA GLN A 217 -10.29 -13.98 -12.64
C GLN A 217 -8.91 -14.14 -11.97
N PHE A 218 -8.84 -14.01 -10.64
CA PHE A 218 -7.58 -13.96 -9.91
C PHE A 218 -7.77 -14.32 -8.44
N TYR A 219 -6.97 -15.26 -7.92
CA TYR A 219 -6.81 -15.45 -6.49
C TYR A 219 -5.62 -14.66 -5.99
N GLN A 220 -5.79 -13.98 -4.86
CA GLN A 220 -4.74 -13.22 -4.22
C GLN A 220 -3.56 -14.14 -3.86
N PRO A 221 -2.31 -13.76 -4.21
CA PRO A 221 -1.12 -14.44 -3.73
C PRO A 221 -0.98 -14.33 -2.22
N ARG A 222 -0.59 -15.43 -1.58
CA ARG A 222 -0.21 -15.38 -0.17
C ARG A 222 1.20 -14.79 -0.04
N PHE A 223 1.28 -13.55 0.45
CA PHE A 223 2.56 -12.95 0.79
C PHE A 223 3.02 -13.45 2.16
N TYR A 224 4.17 -14.12 2.20
CA TYR A 224 4.76 -14.60 3.44
C TYR A 224 5.77 -13.58 3.97
N SER A 225 5.66 -13.22 5.25
CA SER A 225 6.66 -12.42 5.96
C SER A 225 7.71 -13.33 6.58
N LEU A 226 8.98 -12.92 6.60
CA LEU A 226 10.08 -13.73 7.14
C LEU A 226 10.06 -13.92 8.67
N THR A 227 9.16 -13.27 9.39
CA THR A 227 9.06 -13.37 10.85
C THR A 227 7.73 -14.02 11.24
N PRO A 228 7.72 -14.88 12.29
CA PRO A 228 6.49 -15.45 12.82
C PRO A 228 5.59 -14.39 13.49
N GLN A 229 6.17 -13.25 13.91
CA GLN A 229 5.45 -12.12 14.49
C GLN A 229 5.71 -10.86 13.65
N PRO A 230 5.04 -10.73 12.50
CA PRO A 230 5.24 -9.58 11.63
C PRO A 230 4.55 -8.33 12.18
N THR A 231 5.14 -7.17 11.92
CA THR A 231 4.50 -5.88 12.16
C THR A 231 3.71 -5.44 10.92
N PRO A 232 2.74 -4.51 11.05
CA PRO A 232 2.00 -3.98 9.90
C PRO A 232 2.89 -3.44 8.77
N LEU A 233 4.07 -2.88 9.10
CA LEU A 233 5.04 -2.39 8.10
C LEU A 233 5.66 -3.52 7.27
N ASN A 234 5.77 -4.72 7.85
CA ASN A 234 6.50 -5.86 7.30
C ASN A 234 5.56 -6.92 6.69
N GLN A 235 4.24 -6.72 6.76
CA GLN A 235 3.25 -7.70 6.33
C GLN A 235 2.32 -7.09 5.30
N ILE A 236 2.15 -7.78 4.18
CA ILE A 236 0.98 -7.54 3.34
C ILE A 236 -0.18 -8.27 3.98
N GLY A 237 -1.14 -7.48 4.45
CA GLY A 237 -2.30 -8.01 5.15
C GLY A 237 -3.20 -8.88 4.29
N VAL A 238 -4.13 -9.56 4.96
CA VAL A 238 -5.12 -10.46 4.33
C VAL A 238 -6.50 -9.81 4.20
N ILE A 239 -6.62 -8.55 4.58
CA ILE A 239 -7.89 -7.81 4.58
C ILE A 239 -7.86 -6.80 3.42
N PRO A 240 -8.42 -7.14 2.25
CA PRO A 240 -8.65 -6.17 1.19
C PRO A 240 -9.80 -5.25 1.59
N GLN A 241 -9.67 -3.93 1.42
CA GLN A 241 -10.79 -3.00 1.65
C GLN A 241 -11.16 -2.16 0.43
N GLY A 242 -10.21 -1.80 -0.43
CA GLY A 242 -10.45 -1.06 -1.67
C GLY A 242 -9.89 -1.75 -2.89
N ILE A 243 -10.57 -1.60 -4.03
CA ILE A 243 -10.20 -2.20 -5.31
C ILE A 243 -10.34 -1.19 -6.44
N SER A 244 -9.39 -1.20 -7.36
CA SER A 244 -9.46 -0.43 -8.61
C SER A 244 -8.87 -1.24 -9.76
N LEU A 245 -9.54 -1.24 -10.91
CA LEU A 245 -9.10 -1.95 -12.10
C LEU A 245 -8.99 -0.97 -13.26
N LYS A 246 -7.80 -0.88 -13.86
CA LYS A 246 -7.58 -0.08 -15.07
C LYS A 246 -6.65 -0.80 -16.04
N GLN A 247 -7.13 -1.05 -17.26
CA GLN A 247 -6.35 -1.71 -18.33
C GLN A 247 -5.71 -3.02 -17.84
N ASN A 248 -6.50 -3.87 -17.18
CA ASN A 248 -6.07 -5.12 -16.54
C ASN A 248 -4.98 -4.97 -15.48
N GLN A 249 -4.76 -3.77 -14.95
CA GLN A 249 -4.00 -3.56 -13.72
C GLN A 249 -4.96 -3.41 -12.55
N LEU A 250 -4.98 -4.43 -11.71
CA LEU A 250 -5.77 -4.51 -10.50
C LEU A 250 -4.94 -3.95 -9.35
N THR A 251 -5.37 -2.87 -8.70
CA THR A 251 -4.77 -2.37 -7.45
C THR A 251 -5.73 -2.57 -6.29
N VAL A 252 -5.20 -3.10 -5.19
CA VAL A 252 -5.97 -3.41 -3.98
C VAL A 252 -5.26 -2.82 -2.76
N SER A 253 -6.00 -2.23 -1.81
CA SER A 253 -5.47 -1.85 -0.49
C SER A 253 -5.59 -3.01 0.49
N TYR A 254 -4.49 -3.32 1.16
CA TYR A 254 -4.37 -4.42 2.11
C TYR A 254 -3.97 -3.94 3.51
N PHE A 255 -4.65 -4.49 4.50
CA PHE A 255 -4.47 -4.17 5.92
C PHE A 255 -4.21 -5.45 6.71
N SER A 256 -3.25 -5.40 7.64
CA SER A 256 -2.92 -6.54 8.52
C SER A 256 -4.00 -6.80 9.56
N GLU A 257 -4.79 -5.79 9.92
CA GLU A 257 -5.82 -5.83 10.95
C GLU A 257 -7.06 -5.03 10.51
N PRO A 258 -8.26 -5.32 11.05
CA PRO A 258 -9.50 -4.67 10.60
C PRO A 258 -9.55 -3.15 10.85
N ASN A 259 -8.91 -2.68 11.93
CA ASN A 259 -9.10 -1.34 12.50
C ASN A 259 -7.93 -0.37 12.26
N ILE A 260 -6.95 -0.77 11.45
CA ILE A 260 -5.79 0.05 11.10
C ILE A 260 -6.03 0.85 9.82
N GLU A 261 -5.49 2.05 9.78
CA GLU A 261 -5.66 2.98 8.64
C GLU A 261 -4.41 3.06 7.75
N TRP A 262 -3.38 2.29 8.10
CA TRP A 262 -2.11 2.24 7.37
C TRP A 262 -1.92 0.83 6.83
N GLY A 263 -1.48 0.73 5.58
CA GLY A 263 -1.37 -0.55 4.90
C GLY A 263 -0.53 -0.46 3.64
N HIS A 264 -0.79 -1.38 2.72
CA HIS A 264 -0.08 -1.50 1.45
C HIS A 264 -1.05 -1.50 0.28
N LEU A 265 -0.70 -0.78 -0.78
CA LEU A 265 -1.30 -0.97 -2.10
C LEU A 265 -0.53 -2.09 -2.81
N VAL A 266 -1.26 -3.04 -3.37
CA VAL A 266 -0.68 -4.08 -4.21
C VAL A 266 -1.32 -4.01 -5.59
N THR A 267 -0.49 -3.87 -6.61
CA THR A 267 -0.89 -3.82 -8.01
C THR A 267 -0.49 -5.10 -8.73
N TYR A 268 -1.45 -5.73 -9.39
CA TYR A 268 -1.32 -6.95 -10.17
C TYR A 268 -1.55 -6.64 -11.65
N ASN A 269 -0.62 -7.04 -12.52
CA ASN A 269 -0.80 -6.98 -13.96
C ASN A 269 -1.47 -8.26 -14.48
N LEU A 270 -2.80 -8.24 -14.59
CA LEU A 270 -3.60 -9.40 -14.97
C LEU A 270 -3.39 -9.83 -16.43
N ASN A 271 -2.76 -9.01 -17.28
CA ASN A 271 -2.35 -9.43 -18.62
C ASN A 271 -1.26 -10.52 -18.60
N HIS A 272 -0.50 -10.62 -17.51
CA HIS A 272 0.60 -11.58 -17.36
C HIS A 272 0.42 -12.51 -16.16
N LEU A 273 -0.62 -12.32 -15.37
CA LEU A 273 -1.04 -13.18 -14.27
C LEU A 273 -2.33 -13.93 -14.64
N SER A 274 -2.32 -14.60 -15.79
CA SER A 274 -3.50 -15.20 -16.41
C SER A 274 -3.92 -16.54 -15.81
N ASP A 275 -3.05 -17.20 -15.05
CA ASP A 275 -3.40 -18.42 -14.31
C ASP A 275 -3.72 -18.07 -12.85
N PRO A 276 -5.01 -18.03 -12.47
CA PRO A 276 -5.42 -17.60 -11.13
C PRO A 276 -4.99 -18.57 -10.04
N LEU A 277 -4.74 -19.84 -10.36
CA LEU A 277 -4.40 -20.86 -9.37
C LEU A 277 -2.89 -20.84 -9.06
N LYS A 278 -2.05 -20.65 -10.07
CA LYS A 278 -0.59 -20.63 -9.90
C LYS A 278 -0.11 -19.48 -9.02
N SER A 279 -0.69 -18.29 -9.14
CA SER A 279 -0.24 -17.08 -8.42
C SER A 279 -0.29 -17.23 -6.90
N GLN A 280 -1.11 -18.14 -6.37
CA GLN A 280 -1.23 -18.42 -4.94
C GLN A 280 0.02 -19.11 -4.34
N ASN A 281 0.79 -19.81 -5.17
CA ASN A 281 1.86 -20.72 -4.74
C ASN A 281 3.28 -20.13 -4.94
N LEU A 282 3.49 -18.86 -4.59
CA LEU A 282 4.75 -18.16 -4.87
C LEU A 282 6.01 -18.85 -4.31
N LEU A 283 5.90 -19.53 -3.15
CA LEU A 283 7.02 -20.17 -2.47
C LEU A 283 7.52 -21.44 -3.21
N THR A 284 6.59 -22.26 -3.70
CA THR A 284 6.88 -23.57 -4.30
C THR A 284 6.90 -23.53 -5.83
N MET A 285 6.47 -22.42 -6.44
CA MET A 285 6.48 -22.19 -7.89
C MET A 285 7.86 -22.44 -8.52
N LYS A 286 7.92 -22.92 -9.76
CA LYS A 286 9.20 -23.08 -10.49
C LYS A 286 9.88 -21.72 -10.66
N TRP A 287 11.21 -21.69 -10.63
CA TRP A 287 11.98 -20.43 -10.64
C TRP A 287 11.63 -19.48 -11.78
N ARG A 288 11.50 -20.00 -13.02
CA ARG A 288 11.15 -19.21 -14.21
C ARG A 288 9.77 -18.55 -14.06
N GLU A 289 8.79 -19.30 -13.58
CA GLU A 289 7.43 -18.82 -13.34
C GLU A 289 7.42 -17.80 -12.20
N PHE A 290 8.11 -18.07 -11.08
CA PHE A 290 8.21 -17.15 -9.94
C PHE A 290 8.78 -15.79 -10.35
N LYS A 291 9.82 -15.82 -11.18
CA LYS A 291 10.44 -14.62 -11.74
C LYS A 291 9.46 -13.84 -12.63
N ASN A 292 8.70 -14.52 -13.48
CA ASN A 292 7.68 -13.89 -14.31
C ASN A 292 6.55 -13.30 -13.47
N THR A 293 6.04 -14.04 -12.49
CA THR A 293 4.99 -13.61 -11.58
C THR A 293 5.44 -12.39 -10.77
N SER A 294 6.65 -12.40 -10.21
CA SER A 294 7.17 -11.30 -9.38
C SER A 294 7.31 -9.98 -10.12
N ARG A 295 7.61 -9.99 -11.43
CA ARG A 295 7.64 -8.77 -12.27
C ARG A 295 6.29 -8.07 -12.39
N ASN A 296 5.22 -8.84 -12.24
CA ASN A 296 3.84 -8.43 -12.48
C ASN A 296 3.07 -8.14 -11.20
N ILE A 297 3.77 -8.14 -10.06
CA ILE A 297 3.26 -7.74 -8.75
C ILE A 297 4.09 -6.56 -8.27
N ALA A 298 3.43 -5.46 -7.95
CA ALA A 298 4.04 -4.28 -7.36
C ALA A 298 3.40 -3.97 -6.01
N ILE A 299 4.21 -3.58 -5.04
CA ILE A 299 3.81 -3.41 -3.64
C ILE A 299 4.31 -2.04 -3.18
N SER A 300 3.40 -1.22 -2.65
CA SER A 300 3.77 0.06 -2.08
C SER A 300 4.51 -0.12 -0.75
N PRO A 301 5.30 0.89 -0.33
CA PRO A 301 5.68 1.03 1.06
C PRO A 301 4.46 1.11 1.99
N TYR A 302 4.71 0.96 3.29
CA TYR A 302 3.71 1.14 4.33
C TYR A 302 3.29 2.61 4.41
N MET A 303 2.01 2.91 4.12
CA MET A 303 1.50 4.27 4.00
C MET A 303 0.06 4.40 4.52
N LYS A 304 -0.35 5.63 4.84
CA LYS A 304 -1.73 5.95 5.21
C LYS A 304 -2.65 5.69 4.02
N LEU A 305 -3.71 4.92 4.27
CA LEU A 305 -4.75 4.55 3.29
C LEU A 305 -6.17 4.69 3.86
N GLY A 306 -6.34 4.98 5.15
CA GLY A 306 -7.63 4.95 5.85
C GLY A 306 -8.22 3.56 5.83
N HIS A 307 -9.55 3.45 5.90
CA HIS A 307 -10.26 2.22 5.57
C HIS A 307 -10.42 2.02 4.06
N GLY A 308 -9.87 2.93 3.24
CA GLY A 308 -9.45 2.69 1.87
C GLY A 308 -10.48 2.12 0.90
N GLN A 309 -11.78 2.16 1.20
CA GLN A 309 -12.84 1.53 0.41
C GLN A 309 -13.00 2.14 -0.98
N SER A 310 -12.52 3.38 -1.17
CA SER A 310 -12.62 4.13 -2.41
C SER A 310 -11.23 4.36 -3.02
N ILE A 311 -10.90 3.57 -4.05
CA ILE A 311 -9.66 3.69 -4.82
C ILE A 311 -9.98 3.89 -6.29
N GLY A 312 -9.44 4.95 -6.88
CA GLY A 312 -9.51 5.26 -8.31
C GLY A 312 -8.14 5.24 -8.98
N MET A 313 -8.06 5.12 -10.30
CA MET A 313 -6.79 5.10 -11.01
C MET A 313 -6.82 5.87 -12.35
N THR A 314 -5.83 6.73 -12.56
CA THR A 314 -5.48 7.27 -13.89
C THR A 314 -4.26 6.52 -14.46
N LYS A 315 -3.77 6.90 -15.64
CA LYS A 315 -2.54 6.29 -16.21
C LYS A 315 -1.32 6.50 -15.29
N LYS A 316 -1.25 7.64 -14.61
CA LYS A 316 -0.08 8.05 -13.81
C LYS A 316 -0.28 7.88 -12.31
N TYR A 317 -1.52 7.93 -11.82
CA TYR A 317 -1.80 8.03 -10.40
C TYR A 317 -2.85 7.03 -9.92
N ILE A 318 -2.70 6.62 -8.66
CA ILE A 318 -3.73 6.01 -7.83
C ILE A 318 -4.29 7.11 -6.94
N TYR A 319 -5.59 7.12 -6.76
CA TYR A 319 -6.30 8.04 -5.89
C TYR A 319 -6.94 7.26 -4.76
N VAL A 320 -6.68 7.64 -3.52
CA VAL A 320 -7.21 6.96 -2.34
C VAL A 320 -7.95 7.97 -1.49
N LEU A 321 -9.23 7.72 -1.21
CA LEU A 321 -9.92 8.38 -0.11
C LEU A 321 -9.68 7.56 1.16
N ALA A 322 -8.88 8.11 2.06
CA ALA A 322 -8.53 7.51 3.32
C ALA A 322 -9.54 7.89 4.39
N SER A 323 -10.74 7.30 4.32
CA SER A 323 -11.79 7.58 5.28
C SER A 323 -11.61 6.86 6.61
N SER A 324 -12.13 7.47 7.69
CA SER A 324 -12.40 6.76 8.94
C SER A 324 -13.82 6.17 8.88
N ASN A 325 -13.94 4.85 8.77
CA ASN A 325 -15.25 4.19 8.75
C ASN A 325 -15.88 4.02 10.15
N LYS A 326 -15.29 4.63 11.18
CA LYS A 326 -15.67 4.45 12.59
C LYS A 326 -16.79 5.39 13.05
N GLU A 327 -17.09 6.42 12.28
CA GLU A 327 -18.09 7.44 12.63
C GLU A 327 -19.13 7.55 11.51
N ALA A 328 -20.42 7.45 11.86
CA ALA A 328 -21.50 7.77 10.95
C ALA A 328 -21.63 9.30 10.88
N ASN A 329 -21.37 9.90 9.72
CA ASN A 329 -21.34 11.36 9.50
C ASN A 329 -20.23 12.08 10.30
N PRO A 330 -18.95 11.86 9.96
CA PRO A 330 -17.86 12.51 10.68
C PRO A 330 -17.86 14.03 10.46
N ASP A 331 -17.74 14.78 11.55
CA ASP A 331 -17.45 16.23 11.51
C ASP A 331 -16.03 16.51 10.97
N LYS A 332 -15.17 15.49 11.04
CA LYS A 332 -13.78 15.51 10.58
C LYS A 332 -13.72 15.51 9.07
N SER A 333 -12.75 16.23 8.52
CA SER A 333 -12.41 16.13 7.11
C SER A 333 -11.75 14.79 6.80
N GLU A 334 -11.98 14.29 5.59
CA GLU A 334 -11.38 13.05 5.11
C GLU A 334 -10.18 13.35 4.20
N GLU A 335 -9.16 12.49 4.25
CA GLU A 335 -7.92 12.68 3.48
C GLU A 335 -8.02 12.03 2.10
N PHE A 336 -7.55 12.73 1.07
CA PHE A 336 -7.53 12.28 -0.31
C PHE A 336 -6.09 12.34 -0.86
N PHE A 337 -5.59 11.19 -1.28
CA PHE A 337 -4.20 11.02 -1.72
C PHE A 337 -4.14 10.84 -3.24
N GLN A 338 -3.25 11.58 -3.90
CA GLN A 338 -2.79 11.24 -5.25
C GLN A 338 -1.40 10.61 -5.15
N ILE A 339 -1.32 9.33 -5.49
CA ILE A 339 -0.14 8.48 -5.34
C ILE A 339 0.39 8.10 -6.72
N SER A 340 1.68 8.33 -6.97
CA SER A 340 2.34 7.96 -8.23
C SER A 340 2.34 6.44 -8.42
N ARG A 341 1.85 5.97 -9.57
CA ARG A 341 1.92 4.55 -9.96
C ARG A 341 3.35 4.07 -10.25
N LYS A 342 4.29 5.00 -10.47
CA LYS A 342 5.69 4.66 -10.80
C LYS A 342 6.48 4.21 -9.57
N ASN A 343 6.23 4.83 -8.42
CA ASN A 343 7.09 4.70 -7.24
C ASN A 343 6.35 4.84 -5.90
N TYR A 344 5.02 4.86 -5.92
CA TYR A 344 4.15 5.00 -4.75
C TYR A 344 4.44 6.24 -3.87
N GLN A 345 5.06 7.26 -4.45
CA GLN A 345 5.21 8.55 -3.77
C GLN A 345 3.88 9.30 -3.80
N ILE A 346 3.49 9.89 -2.67
CA ILE A 346 2.37 10.81 -2.58
C ILE A 346 2.78 12.11 -3.28
N ASN A 347 2.07 12.46 -4.34
CA ASN A 347 2.30 13.69 -5.10
C ASN A 347 1.56 14.86 -4.44
N HIS A 348 0.27 14.65 -4.18
CA HIS A 348 -0.59 15.60 -3.49
C HIS A 348 -1.42 14.90 -2.41
N LEU A 349 -1.72 15.66 -1.36
CA LEU A 349 -2.68 15.30 -0.34
C LEU A 349 -3.67 16.45 -0.23
N TRP A 350 -4.95 16.12 -0.25
CA TRP A 350 -6.02 17.06 0.08
C TRP A 350 -6.81 16.55 1.26
N THR A 351 -7.54 17.45 1.91
CA THR A 351 -8.72 17.02 2.66
C THR A 351 -9.98 17.52 1.99
N ILE A 352 -11.06 16.79 2.21
CA ILE A 352 -12.42 17.14 1.81
C ILE A 352 -13.30 17.20 3.06
N LYS A 353 -14.24 18.14 3.10
CA LYS A 353 -15.25 18.26 4.15
C LYS A 353 -16.55 17.63 3.65
N VAL A 354 -17.08 16.66 4.39
CA VAL A 354 -18.21 15.82 3.94
C VAL A 354 -19.56 16.52 4.12
N SER A 355 -19.72 17.36 5.14
CA SER A 355 -20.90 18.20 5.38
C SER A 355 -20.51 19.55 5.99
N ASN A 356 -21.28 20.60 5.69
CA ASN A 356 -21.19 21.89 6.39
C ASN A 356 -22.08 21.96 7.64
N ASP A 357 -23.11 21.12 7.73
CA ASP A 357 -24.07 21.05 8.83
C ASP A 357 -24.22 19.60 9.31
N CYS A 358 -23.83 19.32 10.56
CA CYS A 358 -23.80 17.95 11.09
C CYS A 358 -25.08 17.54 11.85
N SER A 359 -26.20 18.22 11.60
CA SER A 359 -27.50 17.92 12.22
C SER A 359 -28.40 16.96 11.41
N PHE A 360 -27.96 16.44 10.26
CA PHE A 360 -28.78 15.54 9.44
C PHE A 360 -28.36 14.08 9.55
N GLY A 361 -29.09 13.34 10.37
CA GLY A 361 -29.08 11.87 10.36
C GLY A 361 -29.61 11.35 9.04
N ASN A 362 -28.74 10.80 8.19
CA ASN A 362 -28.95 9.51 7.53
C ASN A 362 -27.76 9.07 6.66
N SER A 363 -27.34 7.83 6.96
CA SER A 363 -26.69 6.80 6.12
C SER A 363 -25.32 7.06 5.45
N ALA A 364 -24.33 6.32 5.98
CA ALA A 364 -22.99 6.07 5.43
C ALA A 364 -22.93 5.49 4.00
N LEU A 365 -24.07 5.12 3.39
CA LEU A 365 -24.15 4.75 1.97
C LEU A 365 -23.93 5.94 1.01
N GLY A 366 -24.02 7.18 1.51
CA GLY A 366 -23.88 8.39 0.69
C GLY A 366 -22.46 8.64 0.17
N LEU A 367 -21.41 8.19 0.86
CA LEU A 367 -20.03 8.61 0.53
C LEU A 367 -19.55 8.04 -0.82
N ALA A 368 -19.86 6.76 -1.11
CA ALA A 368 -19.41 6.06 -2.31
C ALA A 368 -20.09 6.58 -3.60
N LEU A 369 -21.37 6.96 -3.53
CA LEU A 369 -22.10 7.54 -4.67
C LEU A 369 -21.80 9.05 -4.85
N ARG A 370 -21.40 9.75 -3.79
CA ARG A 370 -21.08 11.20 -3.82
C ARG A 370 -19.67 11.51 -4.34
N LEU A 371 -18.74 10.55 -4.27
CA LEU A 371 -17.40 10.67 -4.84
C LEU A 371 -17.37 10.59 -6.37
N THR A 372 -18.33 9.92 -7.01
CA THR A 372 -18.36 9.80 -8.48
C THR A 372 -18.63 11.15 -9.15
N THR A 373 -19.42 12.02 -8.52
CA THR A 373 -19.65 13.41 -8.93
C THR A 373 -18.47 14.32 -8.59
N LEU A 374 -17.94 14.24 -7.37
CA LEU A 374 -16.76 15.03 -6.96
C LEU A 374 -15.50 14.70 -7.78
N LEU A 375 -15.28 13.44 -8.14
CA LEU A 375 -14.18 13.04 -9.03
C LEU A 375 -14.39 13.57 -10.45
N LYS A 376 -15.62 13.70 -10.93
CA LYS A 376 -15.90 14.31 -12.24
C LYS A 376 -15.51 15.79 -12.24
N ASP A 377 -15.92 16.54 -11.23
CA ASP A 377 -15.67 17.99 -11.17
C ASP A 377 -14.22 18.33 -10.76
N SER A 378 -13.60 17.52 -9.89
CA SER A 378 -12.20 17.72 -9.49
C SER A 378 -11.19 17.26 -10.54
N ILE A 379 -11.55 16.28 -11.38
CA ILE A 379 -10.71 15.88 -12.53
C ILE A 379 -10.84 16.92 -13.66
N MET A 380 -12.00 17.58 -13.82
CA MET A 380 -12.15 18.70 -14.77
C MET A 380 -11.42 19.98 -14.38
N LEU A 381 -10.98 20.13 -13.12
CA LEU A 381 -10.17 21.28 -12.69
C LEU A 381 -8.65 21.04 -12.85
N VAL A 382 -8.24 19.87 -13.35
CA VAL A 382 -6.82 19.47 -13.48
C VAL A 382 -6.50 18.88 -14.88
N GLU A 383 -7.40 19.02 -15.86
CA GLU A 383 -7.08 18.84 -17.28
C GLU A 383 -6.83 20.19 -17.97
#